data_AF-A0A1E4ZRH4-F1
#
_entry.id   AF-A0A1E4ZRH4-F1
#
_cell.length_a   1.000
_cell.length_b   1.000
_cell.length_c   1.000
_cell.angle_alpha   90.00
_cell.angle_beta   90.00
_cell.angle_gamma   90.00
#
_symmetry.space_group_name_H-M   'P 1'
#
loop_
_entity.id
_entity.type
_entity.pdbx_description
1 polymer ?
#
loop_
_entity_poly.entity_id
_entity_poly.type
_entity_poly.pdbx_seq_one_letter_code
_entity_poly.pdbx_strand_id
1 'polypeptide(L)'
;MTDGSVDTLQFRASNSIQTTSLVAYQSRGHCLIIAPIEIGVEVAARLNTPGKTLFVPTDADDGIDKKSTEDGLTVIRAKLLDLHGYLGAFDCSIGEKNSPGSLAKVAGVSLLGGFDLVLDLSEQPVLDVDVLPFGYLAPGTDNTSIDAAMEQLLELQGDFEKPRYFEYDASICAHSRSGITACTNCIDVCGTGAISTNGDGVAIEPYLCQGCGSCSSSCPSGAVRYAYPAPADAMSQLAGLLAEHRAKGSAQTLVFLHDAENGAERLQQFEADLADTILPLAVEEVASIGIDGWFCALAYGAALVVIDAPSENSAMRRGLADQLRIANEILAGIGLVDRLRLLEVEDASSLNALAGESWSSGPVASFSTHNNKRQTTRLALDHLREHATVFAGEAVTINDTVALWPGAPFGEVVVNPDTCTLCLACVTVCPARALQDGETLPQLKFLETNCLQCGMCEQACPENAISLMPRFLYDSETALKPRIVNEEAPFNCVVCNTPFATQAIIGRMQSKLAGHWMFGDNKALRRLKMCEDCRVKDIFEDESGIDVHKT
;
A
#
# COMPACT_ATOMS: atom_id res chain seq x y z
N MET A 1 24.24 34.26 -28.15
CA MET A 1 22.78 34.10 -28.31
C MET A 1 22.53 32.71 -28.81
N THR A 2 22.57 31.75 -27.89
CA THR A 2 22.19 30.35 -28.08
C THR A 2 21.46 30.02 -26.80
N ASP A 3 20.15 29.95 -26.93
CA ASP A 3 19.18 29.63 -25.89
C ASP A 3 19.54 28.24 -25.33
N GLY A 4 19.81 28.19 -24.04
CA GLY A 4 20.34 27.02 -23.32
C GLY A 4 19.43 26.60 -22.18
N SER A 5 18.11 26.73 -22.35
CA SER A 5 17.16 26.08 -21.46
C SER A 5 17.21 24.58 -21.74
N VAL A 6 17.79 23.82 -20.81
CA VAL A 6 17.57 22.39 -20.74
C VAL A 6 16.08 22.24 -20.46
N ASP A 7 15.31 21.75 -21.44
CA ASP A 7 13.92 21.33 -21.23
C ASP A 7 13.90 20.42 -20.01
N THR A 8 13.29 20.84 -18.90
CA THR A 8 12.93 19.94 -17.80
C THR A 8 12.09 18.84 -18.45
N LEU A 9 12.65 17.63 -18.57
CA LEU A 9 12.00 16.52 -19.25
C LEU A 9 10.86 16.00 -18.36
N GLN A 10 9.74 16.71 -18.35
CA GLN A 10 8.45 16.16 -17.94
C GLN A 10 8.22 14.88 -18.74
N PHE A 11 7.52 13.89 -18.15
CA PHE A 11 7.07 12.68 -18.86
C PHE A 11 6.45 13.08 -20.21
N ARG A 12 7.25 13.02 -21.27
CA ARG A 12 6.81 13.41 -22.61
C ARG A 12 5.82 12.35 -23.05
N ALA A 13 4.59 12.77 -23.33
CA ALA A 13 3.49 11.96 -23.85
C ALA A 13 3.76 11.43 -25.27
N SER A 14 4.92 10.80 -25.51
CA SER A 14 5.33 10.25 -26.81
C SER A 14 5.34 8.72 -26.87
N ASN A 15 4.90 8.03 -25.80
CA ASN A 15 4.47 6.63 -25.85
C ASN A 15 3.01 6.54 -25.41
N SER A 16 2.24 5.60 -25.95
CA SER A 16 0.80 5.43 -25.69
C SER A 16 0.53 5.12 -24.21
N ILE A 17 0.37 6.15 -23.40
CA ILE A 17 -0.01 6.03 -21.98
C ILE A 17 -1.37 5.35 -21.92
N GLN A 18 -1.47 4.29 -21.12
CA GLN A 18 -2.74 3.61 -20.90
C GLN A 18 -3.74 4.59 -20.25
N THR A 19 -4.95 4.68 -20.80
CA THR A 19 -6.00 5.55 -20.24
C THR A 19 -6.60 4.96 -18.97
N THR A 20 -7.01 5.83 -18.04
CA THR A 20 -7.77 5.46 -16.84
C THR A 20 -9.14 6.14 -16.84
N SER A 21 -10.08 5.63 -16.04
CA SER A 21 -11.36 6.29 -15.79
C SER A 21 -11.18 7.61 -15.02
N LEU A 22 -12.13 8.54 -15.15
CA LEU A 22 -12.11 9.81 -14.42
C LEU A 22 -12.99 9.78 -13.17
N VAL A 23 -12.63 10.60 -12.18
CA VAL A 23 -13.40 10.90 -10.97
C VAL A 23 -13.86 12.35 -11.07
N ALA A 24 -15.17 12.56 -11.12
CA ALA A 24 -15.77 13.88 -11.31
C ALA A 24 -16.32 14.45 -10.00
N TYR A 25 -15.90 15.65 -9.64
CA TYR A 25 -16.41 16.43 -8.51
C TYR A 25 -17.37 17.50 -9.00
N GLN A 26 -18.36 17.81 -8.18
CA GLN A 26 -19.27 18.91 -8.44
C GLN A 26 -19.41 19.75 -7.17
N SER A 27 -19.04 21.02 -7.24
CA SER A 27 -19.11 21.96 -6.12
C SER A 27 -20.00 23.13 -6.48
N ARG A 28 -21.06 23.33 -5.69
CA ARG A 28 -21.96 24.49 -5.78
C ARG A 28 -21.49 25.66 -4.92
N GLY A 29 -20.37 25.50 -4.21
CA GLY A 29 -19.78 26.53 -3.35
C GLY A 29 -20.47 26.72 -2.00
N HIS A 30 -21.33 25.81 -1.53
CA HIS A 30 -21.83 25.87 -0.16
C HIS A 30 -20.71 25.56 0.83
N CYS A 31 -20.30 26.58 1.58
CA CYS A 31 -19.15 26.49 2.46
C CYS A 31 -19.56 26.33 3.93
N LEU A 32 -18.96 25.35 4.60
CA LEU A 32 -18.96 25.21 6.05
C LEU A 32 -17.73 25.92 6.62
N ILE A 33 -17.94 26.91 7.48
CA ILE A 33 -16.86 27.60 8.20
C ILE A 33 -16.82 27.04 9.62
N ILE A 34 -15.71 26.44 10.04
CA ILE A 34 -15.50 25.95 11.40
C ILE A 34 -14.61 26.95 12.11
N ALA A 35 -15.15 27.69 13.08
CA ALA A 35 -14.40 28.75 13.76
C ALA A 35 -15.01 29.15 15.10
N PRO A 36 -14.22 29.77 16.00
CA PRO A 36 -14.76 30.60 17.08
C PRO A 36 -15.68 31.70 16.52
N ILE A 37 -16.70 32.09 17.30
CA ILE A 37 -17.76 32.98 16.82
C ILE A 37 -17.22 34.36 16.41
N GLU A 38 -16.23 34.88 17.12
CA GLU A 38 -15.68 36.21 16.90
C GLU A 38 -15.03 36.35 15.51
N ILE A 39 -14.21 35.36 15.12
CA ILE A 39 -13.50 35.34 13.84
C ILE A 39 -14.44 34.84 12.73
N GLY A 40 -15.24 33.83 13.02
CA GLY A 40 -16.09 33.17 12.02
C GLY A 40 -17.11 34.10 11.37
N VAL A 41 -17.67 35.06 12.12
CA VAL A 41 -18.63 36.04 11.58
C VAL A 41 -17.94 37.01 10.62
N GLU A 42 -16.73 37.47 10.94
CA GLU A 42 -15.95 38.37 10.08
C GLU A 42 -15.57 37.66 8.77
N VAL A 43 -15.05 36.44 8.87
CA VAL A 43 -14.68 35.62 7.70
C VAL A 43 -15.91 35.32 6.84
N ALA A 44 -17.03 34.96 7.45
CA ALA A 44 -18.27 34.70 6.72
C ALA A 44 -18.79 35.93 5.96
N ALA A 45 -18.58 37.15 6.48
CA ALA A 45 -18.96 38.39 5.82
C ALA A 45 -18.07 38.72 4.60
N ARG A 46 -16.81 38.28 4.62
CA ARG A 46 -15.82 38.53 3.55
C ARG A 46 -15.84 37.46 2.46
N LEU A 47 -16.10 36.21 2.83
CA LEU A 47 -16.14 35.09 1.90
C LEU A 47 -17.28 35.28 0.89
N ASN A 48 -17.04 35.15 -0.41
CA ASN A 48 -18.06 35.38 -1.46
C ASN A 48 -18.46 34.08 -2.16
N THR A 49 -19.30 33.31 -1.51
CA THR A 49 -19.81 32.00 -1.94
C THR A 49 -21.35 31.98 -1.91
N PRO A 50 -22.02 31.14 -2.74
CA PRO A 50 -23.47 31.11 -2.85
C PRO A 50 -24.22 30.76 -1.56
N GLY A 51 -23.57 30.02 -0.64
CA GLY A 51 -24.13 29.67 0.66
C GLY A 51 -23.04 29.44 1.70
N LYS A 52 -23.33 29.78 2.95
CA LYS A 52 -22.40 29.69 4.08
C LYS A 52 -23.11 29.22 5.33
N THR A 53 -22.44 28.37 6.09
CA THR A 53 -22.84 28.03 7.46
C THR A 53 -21.63 28.20 8.35
N LEU A 54 -21.76 29.00 9.41
CA LEU A 54 -20.76 29.09 10.47
C LEU A 54 -21.10 28.04 11.53
N PHE A 55 -20.18 27.10 11.74
CA PHE A 55 -20.22 26.15 12.83
C PHE A 55 -19.23 26.55 13.91
N VAL A 56 -19.72 26.69 15.14
CA VAL A 56 -18.95 27.06 16.33
C VAL A 56 -18.85 25.83 17.24
N PRO A 57 -17.72 25.11 17.24
CA PRO A 57 -17.55 23.91 18.06
C PRO A 57 -17.68 24.22 19.57
N THR A 58 -18.21 23.26 20.34
CA THR A 58 -18.24 23.32 21.80
C THR A 58 -17.82 22.00 22.44
N ASP A 59 -17.11 22.08 23.56
CA ASP A 59 -16.74 20.88 24.33
C ASP A 59 -17.91 20.34 25.18
N ALA A 60 -18.88 21.19 25.49
CA ALA A 60 -20.02 20.86 26.33
C ALA A 60 -21.17 20.21 25.52
N ASP A 61 -21.84 19.23 26.13
CA ASP A 61 -23.08 18.63 25.62
C ASP A 61 -24.28 19.56 25.93
N ASP A 62 -24.23 20.80 25.42
CA ASP A 62 -25.23 21.85 25.68
C ASP A 62 -26.42 21.80 24.68
N GLY A 63 -26.51 20.72 23.89
CA GLY A 63 -27.45 20.59 22.78
C GLY A 63 -27.02 21.35 21.52
N ILE A 64 -27.96 21.57 20.60
CA ILE A 64 -27.72 22.26 19.32
C ILE A 64 -28.42 23.62 19.36
N ASP A 65 -27.65 24.72 19.37
CA ASP A 65 -28.16 26.09 19.20
C ASP A 65 -28.01 26.51 17.73
N LYS A 66 -29.12 26.92 17.09
CA LYS A 66 -29.14 27.42 15.72
C LYS A 66 -29.71 28.83 15.69
N LYS A 67 -28.97 29.75 15.08
CA LYS A 67 -29.39 31.13 14.82
C LYS A 67 -29.16 31.49 13.36
N SER A 68 -29.94 32.43 12.86
CA SER A 68 -29.75 33.02 11.53
C SER A 68 -29.56 34.52 11.70
N THR A 69 -28.56 35.09 11.01
CA THR A 69 -28.35 36.54 10.98
C THR A 69 -29.30 37.20 9.98
N GLU A 70 -29.44 38.53 10.07
CA GLU A 70 -30.25 39.31 9.11
C GLU A 70 -29.74 39.16 7.67
N ASP A 71 -28.43 38.99 7.51
CA ASP A 71 -27.76 38.78 6.21
C ASP A 71 -27.86 37.33 5.71
N GLY A 72 -28.59 36.47 6.40
CA GLY A 72 -28.86 35.08 5.99
C GLY A 72 -27.78 34.06 6.38
N LEU A 73 -26.76 34.44 7.15
CA LEU A 73 -25.77 33.50 7.67
C LEU A 73 -26.41 32.59 8.72
N THR A 74 -26.29 31.28 8.55
CA THR A 74 -26.71 30.32 9.57
C THR A 74 -25.53 30.02 10.50
N VAL A 75 -25.71 30.28 11.80
CA VAL A 75 -24.74 30.02 12.85
C VAL A 75 -25.24 28.86 13.70
N ILE A 76 -24.44 27.80 13.82
CA ILE A 76 -24.78 26.61 14.60
C ILE A 76 -23.69 26.39 15.64
N ARG A 77 -24.10 26.24 16.89
CA ARG A 77 -23.23 25.92 18.01
C ARG A 77 -23.61 24.56 18.58
N ALA A 78 -22.67 23.62 18.52
CA ALA A 78 -22.85 22.27 19.07
C ALA A 78 -21.49 21.58 19.20
N LYS A 79 -21.48 20.43 19.87
CA LYS A 79 -20.35 19.52 19.88
C LYS A 79 -20.17 18.83 18.54
N LEU A 80 -18.95 18.84 18.03
CA LEU A 80 -18.57 18.09 16.83
C LEU A 80 -18.30 16.63 17.21
N LEU A 81 -18.90 15.70 16.47
CA LEU A 81 -18.68 14.27 16.68
C LEU A 81 -17.80 13.66 15.59
N ASP A 82 -18.07 14.03 14.33
CA ASP A 82 -17.34 13.54 13.18
C ASP A 82 -17.48 14.50 12.00
N LEU A 83 -16.47 14.54 11.15
CA LEU A 83 -16.44 15.26 9.89
C LEU A 83 -15.72 14.38 8.87
N HIS A 84 -16.34 14.14 7.73
CA HIS A 84 -15.74 13.40 6.64
C HIS A 84 -16.30 13.88 5.30
N GLY A 85 -15.61 13.50 4.22
CA GLY A 85 -16.04 13.80 2.86
C GLY A 85 -14.95 14.48 2.06
N TYR A 86 -15.39 15.07 0.95
CA TYR A 86 -14.53 15.61 -0.09
C TYR A 86 -15.29 16.71 -0.83
N LEU A 87 -14.62 17.41 -1.74
CA LEU A 87 -15.18 18.47 -2.58
C LEU A 87 -16.57 18.12 -3.13
N GLY A 88 -17.59 18.88 -2.74
CA GLY A 88 -18.97 18.66 -3.16
C GLY A 88 -19.82 17.75 -2.26
N ALA A 89 -19.22 17.09 -1.26
CA ALA A 89 -19.89 16.09 -0.44
C ALA A 89 -19.27 15.95 0.97
N PHE A 90 -19.14 17.05 1.71
CA PHE A 90 -18.80 17.01 3.13
C PHE A 90 -20.04 16.76 4.00
N ASP A 91 -19.92 15.80 4.92
CA ASP A 91 -20.94 15.52 5.95
C ASP A 91 -20.33 15.65 7.34
N CYS A 92 -21.14 16.15 8.26
CA CYS A 92 -20.72 16.50 9.60
C CYS A 92 -21.80 16.04 10.60
N SER A 93 -21.37 15.23 11.56
CA SER A 93 -22.19 14.74 12.66
C SER A 93 -21.93 15.56 13.92
N ILE A 94 -23.00 16.01 14.56
CA ILE A 94 -22.97 16.93 15.71
C ILE A 94 -23.92 16.49 16.84
N GLY A 95 -23.72 17.04 18.03
CA GLY A 95 -24.58 16.80 19.20
C GLY A 95 -24.05 15.70 20.12
N GLU A 96 -24.95 14.91 20.70
CA GLU A 96 -24.58 13.87 21.66
C GLU A 96 -24.19 12.55 20.97
N LYS A 97 -23.17 11.86 21.49
CA LYS A 97 -22.68 10.58 20.93
C LYS A 97 -23.76 9.51 20.75
N ASN A 98 -24.75 9.48 21.64
CA ASN A 98 -25.83 8.47 21.60
C ASN A 98 -26.97 8.84 20.64
N SER A 99 -27.01 10.08 20.17
CA SER A 99 -28.05 10.59 19.27
C SER A 99 -27.46 11.65 18.33
N PRO A 100 -26.57 11.24 17.40
CA PRO A 100 -25.91 12.16 16.49
C PRO A 100 -26.93 12.83 15.55
N GLY A 101 -26.83 14.15 15.43
CA GLY A 101 -27.56 14.95 14.45
C GLY A 101 -26.70 15.26 13.22
N SER A 102 -27.32 15.41 12.05
CA SER A 102 -26.63 15.85 10.84
C SER A 102 -26.60 17.38 10.78
N LEU A 103 -25.41 17.96 10.68
CA LEU A 103 -25.23 19.41 10.58
C LEU A 103 -25.91 19.96 9.33
N ALA A 104 -25.80 19.27 8.18
CA ALA A 104 -26.43 19.69 6.93
C ALA A 104 -27.97 19.77 7.04
N LYS A 105 -28.59 18.86 7.80
CA LYS A 105 -30.03 18.90 8.08
C LYS A 105 -30.40 20.07 8.98
N VAL A 106 -29.62 20.30 10.06
CA VAL A 106 -29.83 21.43 10.98
C VAL A 106 -29.66 22.76 10.24
N ALA A 107 -28.63 22.88 9.41
CA ALA A 107 -28.37 24.06 8.59
C ALA A 107 -29.44 24.29 7.51
N GLY A 108 -30.18 23.25 7.11
CA GLY A 108 -31.20 23.33 6.06
C GLY A 108 -30.61 23.22 4.64
N VAL A 109 -29.37 22.72 4.52
CA VAL A 109 -28.66 22.55 3.24
C VAL A 109 -28.66 21.10 2.74
N SER A 110 -29.25 20.17 3.50
CA SER A 110 -29.32 18.75 3.09
C SER A 110 -30.03 18.54 1.74
N LEU A 111 -31.11 19.30 1.46
CA LEU A 111 -31.78 19.27 0.15
C LEU A 111 -30.97 19.94 -0.97
N LEU A 112 -29.93 20.69 -0.60
CA LEU A 112 -29.01 21.35 -1.52
C LEU A 112 -27.74 20.51 -1.76
N GLY A 113 -27.66 19.28 -1.24
CA GLY A 113 -26.52 18.38 -1.41
C GLY A 113 -25.53 18.35 -0.24
N GLY A 114 -25.76 19.14 0.82
CA GLY A 114 -24.82 19.24 1.95
C GLY A 114 -23.85 20.40 1.79
N PHE A 115 -22.61 20.21 2.26
CA PHE A 115 -21.53 21.18 2.14
C PHE A 115 -20.58 20.76 1.03
N ASP A 116 -20.23 21.68 0.15
CA ASP A 116 -19.27 21.43 -0.93
C ASP A 116 -17.84 21.72 -0.49
N LEU A 117 -17.67 22.68 0.43
CA LEU A 117 -16.40 23.25 0.86
C LEU A 117 -16.37 23.35 2.39
N VAL A 118 -15.16 23.25 2.96
CA VAL A 118 -14.89 23.47 4.38
C VAL A 118 -13.73 24.44 4.54
N LEU A 119 -13.96 25.49 5.32
CA LEU A 119 -12.93 26.40 5.82
C LEU A 119 -12.78 26.19 7.32
N ASP A 120 -11.69 25.57 7.74
CA ASP A 120 -11.42 25.22 9.13
C ASP A 120 -10.39 26.18 9.75
N LEU A 121 -10.87 27.02 10.66
CA LEU A 121 -10.04 28.02 11.37
C LEU A 121 -9.63 27.54 12.77
N SER A 122 -9.75 26.23 13.04
CA SER A 122 -9.29 25.62 14.27
C SER A 122 -7.76 25.67 14.37
N GLU A 123 -7.22 25.70 15.60
CA GLU A 123 -5.75 25.67 15.80
C GLU A 123 -5.08 24.41 15.25
N GLN A 124 -5.83 23.31 15.23
CA GLN A 124 -5.47 22.07 14.58
C GLN A 124 -6.61 21.67 13.65
N PRO A 125 -6.32 21.20 12.42
CA PRO A 125 -7.36 20.71 11.53
C PRO A 125 -8.23 19.66 12.22
N VAL A 126 -9.54 19.76 12.03
CA VAL A 126 -10.50 18.75 12.51
C VAL A 126 -10.24 17.38 11.88
N LEU A 127 -9.86 17.36 10.59
CA LEU A 127 -9.46 16.14 9.90
C LEU A 127 -8.01 15.78 10.23
N ASP A 128 -7.82 14.62 10.87
CA ASP A 128 -6.51 14.06 11.22
C ASP A 128 -5.99 13.16 10.09
N VAL A 129 -5.51 13.80 9.01
CA VAL A 129 -4.90 13.15 7.84
C VAL A 129 -3.68 13.94 7.39
N ASP A 130 -2.68 13.26 6.82
CA ASP A 130 -1.47 13.91 6.30
C ASP A 130 -1.81 14.83 5.10
N VAL A 131 -2.79 14.43 4.28
CA VAL A 131 -3.19 15.14 3.06
C VAL A 131 -4.70 15.41 3.12
N LEU A 132 -5.05 16.69 3.28
CA LEU A 132 -6.43 17.14 3.38
C LEU A 132 -7.19 16.92 2.05
N PRO A 133 -8.47 16.54 2.09
CA PRO A 133 -9.27 16.34 0.88
C PRO A 133 -9.49 17.65 0.13
N PHE A 134 -9.63 17.58 -1.19
CA PHE A 134 -10.03 18.75 -1.99
C PHE A 134 -11.28 19.41 -1.41
N GLY A 135 -11.31 20.74 -1.40
CA GLY A 135 -12.40 21.52 -0.83
C GLY A 135 -12.32 21.72 0.68
N TYR A 136 -11.35 21.12 1.38
CA TYR A 136 -11.09 21.36 2.79
C TYR A 136 -9.79 22.16 2.95
N LEU A 137 -9.88 23.38 3.50
CA LEU A 137 -8.72 24.20 3.80
C LEU A 137 -8.68 24.52 5.30
N ALA A 138 -7.51 24.32 5.92
CA ALA A 138 -7.29 24.60 7.34
C ALA A 138 -6.15 25.61 7.58
N PRO A 139 -6.35 26.90 7.27
CA PRO A 139 -5.32 27.93 7.42
C PRO A 139 -5.02 28.34 8.87
N GLY A 140 -5.81 27.84 9.84
CA GLY A 140 -5.75 28.31 11.22
C GLY A 140 -6.30 29.73 11.36
N THR A 141 -5.71 30.55 12.24
CA THR A 141 -6.24 31.87 12.60
C THR A 141 -5.44 33.05 12.04
N ASP A 142 -4.42 32.83 11.22
CA ASP A 142 -3.66 33.93 10.60
C ASP A 142 -4.42 34.56 9.43
N ASN A 143 -4.59 35.89 9.45
CA ASN A 143 -5.39 36.60 8.44
C ASN A 143 -4.84 36.45 7.02
N THR A 144 -3.51 36.37 6.83
CA THR A 144 -2.91 36.23 5.50
C THR A 144 -3.22 34.85 4.95
N SER A 145 -3.07 33.81 5.77
CA SER A 145 -3.41 32.44 5.41
C SER A 145 -4.91 32.25 5.17
N ILE A 146 -5.76 32.89 5.98
CA ILE A 146 -7.22 32.90 5.79
C ILE A 146 -7.59 33.51 4.44
N ASP A 147 -7.00 34.65 4.10
CA ASP A 147 -7.30 35.35 2.85
C ASP A 147 -6.90 34.51 1.63
N ALA A 148 -5.71 33.93 1.66
CA ALA A 148 -5.27 32.99 0.62
C ALA A 148 -6.19 31.76 0.52
N ALA A 149 -6.60 31.19 1.64
CA ALA A 149 -7.53 30.05 1.66
C ALA A 149 -8.91 30.43 1.10
N MET A 150 -9.43 31.61 1.42
CA MET A 150 -10.70 32.08 0.86
C MET A 150 -10.61 32.23 -0.66
N GLU A 151 -9.50 32.76 -1.20
CA GLU A 151 -9.28 32.86 -2.64
C GLU A 151 -9.27 31.47 -3.30
N GLN A 152 -8.52 30.52 -2.74
CA GLN A 152 -8.48 29.13 -3.23
C GLN A 152 -9.87 28.46 -3.21
N LEU A 153 -10.68 28.67 -2.18
CA LEU A 153 -12.05 28.12 -2.12
C LEU A 153 -12.94 28.64 -3.25
N LEU A 154 -12.71 29.84 -3.75
CA LEU A 154 -13.47 30.38 -4.88
C LEU A 154 -13.13 29.66 -6.19
N GLU A 155 -11.89 29.20 -6.34
CA GLU A 155 -11.44 28.43 -7.51
C GLU A 155 -11.98 27.00 -7.50
N LEU A 156 -12.41 26.50 -6.34
CA LEU A 156 -12.99 25.17 -6.14
C LEU A 156 -14.53 25.13 -6.33
N GLN A 157 -15.09 26.06 -7.11
CA GLN A 157 -16.51 26.06 -7.50
C GLN A 157 -16.69 25.67 -8.97
N GLY A 158 -17.58 24.71 -9.24
CA GLY A 158 -17.84 24.19 -10.57
C GLY A 158 -17.70 22.66 -10.66
N ASP A 159 -17.45 22.18 -11.87
CA ASP A 159 -17.25 20.77 -12.17
C ASP A 159 -15.75 20.53 -12.39
N PHE A 160 -15.21 19.49 -11.73
CA PHE A 160 -13.80 19.14 -11.78
C PHE A 160 -13.66 17.67 -12.12
N GLU A 161 -12.58 17.30 -12.78
CA GLU A 161 -12.26 15.91 -13.06
C GLU A 161 -10.80 15.64 -12.76
N LYS A 162 -10.53 14.46 -12.20
CA LYS A 162 -9.17 13.94 -12.08
C LYS A 162 -9.10 12.50 -12.56
N PRO A 163 -7.92 12.00 -12.95
CA PRO A 163 -7.71 10.59 -13.18
C PRO A 163 -8.05 9.75 -11.94
N ARG A 164 -8.56 8.54 -12.16
CA ARG A 164 -8.53 7.50 -11.14
C ARG A 164 -7.13 6.90 -11.10
N TYR A 165 -6.37 7.24 -10.06
CA TYR A 165 -4.95 6.87 -9.92
C TYR A 165 -4.68 5.41 -9.50
N PHE A 166 -5.71 4.59 -9.28
CA PHE A 166 -5.52 3.22 -8.80
C PHE A 166 -6.38 2.18 -9.53
N GLU A 167 -5.82 1.00 -9.65
CA GLU A 167 -6.52 -0.26 -9.91
C GLU A 167 -6.43 -1.15 -8.67
N TYR A 168 -7.49 -1.93 -8.42
CA TYR A 168 -7.54 -2.88 -7.31
C TYR A 168 -7.99 -4.28 -7.77
N ASP A 169 -7.16 -5.28 -7.49
CA ASP A 169 -7.43 -6.70 -7.70
C ASP A 169 -7.55 -7.42 -6.34
N ALA A 170 -8.80 -7.65 -5.93
CA ALA A 170 -9.11 -8.34 -4.68
C ALA A 170 -8.61 -9.79 -4.66
N SER A 171 -8.43 -10.45 -5.81
CA SER A 171 -8.09 -11.88 -5.89
C SER A 171 -6.67 -12.19 -5.40
N ILE A 172 -5.79 -11.19 -5.43
CA ILE A 172 -4.40 -11.26 -4.96
C ILE A 172 -4.16 -10.37 -3.73
N CYS A 173 -5.21 -9.80 -3.14
CA CYS A 173 -5.11 -9.00 -1.93
C CYS A 173 -4.77 -9.89 -0.73
N ALA A 174 -3.82 -9.45 0.08
CA ALA A 174 -3.36 -10.16 1.28
C ALA A 174 -3.85 -9.49 2.57
N HIS A 175 -4.88 -8.64 2.50
CA HIS A 175 -5.33 -7.87 3.65
C HIS A 175 -5.82 -8.77 4.78
N SER A 176 -6.78 -9.63 4.49
CA SER A 176 -7.34 -10.58 5.44
C SER A 176 -7.81 -11.84 4.73
N ARG A 177 -7.89 -12.95 5.46
CA ARG A 177 -8.57 -14.16 4.98
C ARG A 177 -9.11 -14.97 6.14
N SER A 178 -10.38 -15.38 6.04
CA SER A 178 -11.04 -16.19 7.08
C SER A 178 -10.98 -15.53 8.48
N GLY A 179 -11.07 -14.19 8.53
CA GLY A 179 -11.00 -13.41 9.78
C GLY A 179 -9.59 -13.19 10.34
N ILE A 180 -8.53 -13.61 9.63
CA ILE A 180 -7.14 -13.34 10.00
C ILE A 180 -6.65 -12.13 9.21
N THR A 181 -6.53 -10.98 9.87
CA THR A 181 -5.87 -9.79 9.30
C THR A 181 -4.37 -9.99 9.22
N ALA A 182 -3.77 -9.66 8.09
CA ALA A 182 -2.38 -9.96 7.79
C ALA A 182 -1.59 -8.83 7.12
N CYS A 183 -2.22 -8.00 6.30
CA CYS A 183 -1.54 -6.90 5.63
C CYS A 183 -2.36 -5.61 5.70
N THR A 184 -1.77 -4.56 6.25
CA THR A 184 -2.37 -3.22 6.33
C THR A 184 -1.53 -2.17 5.61
N ASN A 185 -0.44 -2.58 4.94
CA ASN A 185 0.54 -1.67 4.32
C ASN A 185 -0.06 -0.55 3.46
N CYS A 186 -1.16 -0.80 2.74
CA CYS A 186 -1.81 0.24 1.92
C CYS A 186 -2.62 1.23 2.75
N ILE A 187 -3.26 0.77 3.83
CA ILE A 187 -3.99 1.59 4.80
C ILE A 187 -2.98 2.45 5.57
N ASP A 188 -1.93 1.82 6.08
CA ASP A 188 -0.94 2.44 6.98
C ASP A 188 -0.13 3.57 6.33
N VAL A 189 -0.01 3.57 4.99
CA VAL A 189 0.71 4.60 4.23
C VAL A 189 -0.21 5.58 3.50
N CYS A 190 -1.54 5.46 3.66
CA CYS A 190 -2.49 6.32 2.96
C CYS A 190 -2.60 7.68 3.66
N GLY A 191 -1.91 8.68 3.13
CA GLY A 191 -1.94 10.04 3.68
C GLY A 191 -3.31 10.73 3.63
N THR A 192 -4.23 10.30 2.75
CA THR A 192 -5.55 10.94 2.59
C THR A 192 -6.68 10.24 3.36
N GLY A 193 -6.41 9.11 4.03
CA GLY A 193 -7.44 8.29 4.65
C GLY A 193 -8.41 7.60 3.66
N ALA A 194 -8.06 7.52 2.38
CA ALA A 194 -8.93 6.94 1.35
C ALA A 194 -9.12 5.41 1.43
N ILE A 195 -8.32 4.69 2.21
CA ILE A 195 -8.30 3.22 2.21
C ILE A 195 -8.81 2.68 3.54
N SER A 196 -9.78 1.77 3.49
CA SER A 196 -10.38 1.13 4.65
C SER A 196 -10.50 -0.39 4.49
N THR A 197 -10.68 -1.09 5.61
CA THR A 197 -10.92 -2.55 5.62
C THR A 197 -12.28 -2.88 4.99
N ASN A 198 -12.35 -3.91 4.16
CA ASN A 198 -13.59 -4.40 3.54
C ASN A 198 -13.60 -5.94 3.43
N GLY A 199 -13.94 -6.61 4.53
CA GLY A 199 -13.93 -8.06 4.62
C GLY A 199 -12.51 -8.64 4.47
N ASP A 200 -12.33 -9.56 3.52
CA ASP A 200 -11.02 -10.14 3.20
C ASP A 200 -10.12 -9.17 2.38
N GLY A 201 -10.69 -8.09 1.85
CA GLY A 201 -10.00 -7.08 1.05
C GLY A 201 -10.03 -5.68 1.67
N VAL A 202 -9.75 -4.68 0.83
CA VAL A 202 -9.84 -3.26 1.20
C VAL A 202 -10.83 -2.54 0.29
N ALA A 203 -11.38 -1.42 0.75
CA ALA A 203 -12.08 -0.45 -0.06
C ALA A 203 -11.19 0.78 -0.24
N ILE A 204 -11.17 1.35 -1.44
CA ILE A 204 -10.44 2.58 -1.76
C ILE A 204 -11.46 3.59 -2.27
N GLU A 205 -11.61 4.69 -1.54
CA GLU A 205 -12.52 5.79 -1.85
C GLU A 205 -11.91 6.69 -2.96
N PRO A 206 -12.39 6.59 -4.22
CA PRO A 206 -11.81 7.33 -5.35
C PRO A 206 -11.84 8.86 -5.20
N TYR A 207 -12.79 9.41 -4.44
CA TYR A 207 -12.90 10.85 -4.23
C TYR A 207 -11.92 11.39 -3.19
N LEU A 208 -11.43 10.54 -2.27
CA LEU A 208 -10.36 10.88 -1.32
C LEU A 208 -8.97 10.51 -1.85
N CYS A 209 -8.88 9.59 -2.81
CA CYS A 209 -7.60 9.21 -3.40
C CYS A 209 -7.04 10.33 -4.27
N GLN A 210 -5.92 10.95 -3.86
CA GLN A 210 -5.31 12.05 -4.60
C GLN A 210 -4.13 11.65 -5.49
N GLY A 211 -3.75 10.37 -5.51
CA GLY A 211 -2.69 9.89 -6.40
C GLY A 211 -1.28 9.84 -5.82
N CYS A 212 -1.10 9.91 -4.50
CA CYS A 212 0.23 9.80 -3.87
C CYS A 212 1.03 8.53 -4.25
N GLY A 213 0.34 7.44 -4.61
CA GLY A 213 0.98 6.20 -5.08
C GLY A 213 1.62 5.33 -4.00
N SER A 214 1.72 5.80 -2.74
CA SER A 214 2.32 5.06 -1.62
C SER A 214 1.69 3.69 -1.40
N CYS A 215 0.38 3.55 -1.58
CA CYS A 215 -0.32 2.27 -1.45
C CYS A 215 0.05 1.26 -2.55
N SER A 216 0.34 1.73 -3.77
CA SER A 216 0.79 0.89 -4.89
C SER A 216 2.24 0.44 -4.67
N SER A 217 3.12 1.36 -4.29
CA SER A 217 4.52 1.06 -4.01
C SER A 217 4.70 0.26 -2.71
N SER A 218 3.80 0.35 -1.73
CA SER A 218 3.84 -0.50 -0.52
C SER A 218 3.16 -1.85 -0.70
N CYS A 219 2.27 -2.02 -1.69
CA CYS A 219 1.54 -3.27 -1.91
C CYS A 219 2.48 -4.40 -2.35
N PRO A 220 2.66 -5.47 -1.56
CA PRO A 220 3.63 -6.52 -1.87
C PRO A 220 3.13 -7.55 -2.88
N SER A 221 1.81 -7.70 -3.01
CA SER A 221 1.18 -8.60 -3.99
C SER A 221 0.91 -7.91 -5.32
N GLY A 222 0.92 -6.57 -5.37
CA GLY A 222 0.45 -5.81 -6.53
C GLY A 222 -1.07 -5.80 -6.66
N ALA A 223 -1.82 -6.10 -5.59
CA ALA A 223 -3.27 -5.97 -5.54
C ALA A 223 -3.74 -4.52 -5.77
N VAL A 224 -3.01 -3.55 -5.22
CA VAL A 224 -3.19 -2.13 -5.56
C VAL A 224 -2.09 -1.76 -6.55
N ARG A 225 -2.47 -1.18 -7.69
CA ARG A 225 -1.55 -0.69 -8.71
C ARG A 225 -1.84 0.77 -9.02
N TYR A 226 -0.78 1.52 -9.31
CA TYR A 226 -0.90 2.85 -9.86
C TYR A 226 -1.47 2.75 -11.29
N ALA A 227 -2.49 3.55 -11.58
CA ALA A 227 -3.23 3.44 -12.84
C ALA A 227 -2.82 4.51 -13.87
N TYR A 228 -2.26 5.63 -13.41
CA TYR A 228 -1.94 6.74 -14.30
C TYR A 228 -0.73 7.56 -13.83
N PRO A 229 0.43 7.47 -14.51
CA PRO A 229 0.72 6.50 -15.57
C PRO A 229 0.75 5.05 -15.04
N ALA A 230 0.48 4.08 -15.90
CA ALA A 230 0.68 2.68 -15.53
C ALA A 230 2.18 2.40 -15.30
N PRO A 231 2.56 1.47 -14.40
CA PRO A 231 3.96 1.17 -14.11
C PRO A 231 4.79 0.83 -15.34
N ALA A 232 4.23 0.08 -16.30
CA ALA A 232 4.93 -0.25 -17.54
C ALA A 232 5.25 0.98 -18.39
N ASP A 233 4.32 1.93 -18.46
CA ASP A 233 4.51 3.19 -19.19
C ASP A 233 5.57 4.05 -18.51
N ALA A 234 5.53 4.15 -17.17
CA ALA A 234 6.53 4.86 -16.39
C ALA A 234 7.94 4.26 -16.60
N MET A 235 8.06 2.94 -16.59
CA MET A 235 9.35 2.26 -16.83
C MET A 235 9.85 2.43 -18.26
N SER A 236 8.97 2.38 -19.25
CA SER A 236 9.35 2.63 -20.64
C SER A 236 9.84 4.06 -20.85
N GLN A 237 9.21 5.04 -20.21
CA GLN A 237 9.61 6.44 -20.30
C GLN A 237 10.94 6.68 -19.56
N LEU A 238 11.12 6.12 -18.36
CA LEU A 238 12.38 6.13 -17.62
C LEU A 238 13.54 5.58 -18.46
N ALA A 239 13.35 4.43 -19.12
CA ALA A 239 14.37 3.83 -19.98
C ALA A 239 14.75 4.75 -21.16
N GLY A 240 13.77 5.40 -21.78
CA GLY A 240 13.97 6.37 -22.86
C GLY A 240 14.79 7.58 -22.40
N LEU A 241 14.40 8.20 -21.27
CA LEU A 241 15.08 9.36 -20.71
C LEU A 241 16.53 9.05 -20.31
N LEU A 242 16.78 7.87 -19.71
CA LEU A 242 18.13 7.41 -19.40
C LEU A 242 18.97 7.19 -20.66
N ALA A 243 18.39 6.62 -21.72
CA ALA A 243 19.08 6.41 -22.99
C ALA A 243 19.44 7.75 -23.66
N GLU A 244 18.52 8.70 -23.69
CA GLU A 244 18.75 10.06 -24.22
C GLU A 244 19.82 10.80 -23.43
N HIS A 245 19.76 10.76 -22.10
CA HIS A 245 20.75 11.40 -21.24
C HIS A 245 22.15 10.79 -21.45
N ARG A 246 22.26 9.47 -21.54
CA ARG A 246 23.53 8.79 -21.85
C ARG A 246 24.08 9.17 -23.23
N ALA A 247 23.22 9.33 -24.23
CA ALA A 247 23.63 9.71 -25.58
C ALA A 247 24.27 11.11 -25.65
N LYS A 248 24.04 11.96 -24.64
CA LYS A 248 24.72 13.27 -24.49
C LYS A 248 26.17 13.16 -23.98
N GLY A 249 26.63 11.96 -23.62
CA GLY A 249 28.03 11.69 -23.26
C GLY A 249 28.32 11.63 -21.76
N SER A 250 27.30 11.62 -20.90
CA SER A 250 27.47 11.47 -19.44
C SER A 250 28.05 10.09 -19.10
N ALA A 251 29.20 10.06 -18.42
CA ALA A 251 29.89 8.81 -18.04
C ALA A 251 29.13 8.04 -16.93
N GLN A 252 28.39 8.77 -16.09
CA GLN A 252 27.50 8.25 -15.08
C GLN A 252 26.21 9.08 -15.06
N THR A 253 25.11 8.49 -14.62
CA THR A 253 23.82 9.18 -14.53
C THR A 253 23.25 9.00 -13.13
N LEU A 254 23.05 10.10 -12.42
CA LEU A 254 22.31 10.17 -11.16
C LEU A 254 20.88 10.55 -11.51
N VAL A 255 19.91 9.69 -11.21
CA VAL A 255 18.49 10.02 -11.37
C VAL A 255 18.01 10.76 -10.13
N PHE A 256 17.57 12.00 -10.31
CA PHE A 256 16.95 12.79 -9.25
C PHE A 256 15.43 12.76 -9.44
N LEU A 257 14.75 11.94 -8.64
CA LEU A 257 13.30 11.77 -8.68
C LEU A 257 12.63 12.81 -7.77
N HIS A 258 11.75 13.63 -8.33
CA HIS A 258 11.02 14.67 -7.60
C HIS A 258 9.55 14.72 -8.02
N ASP A 259 8.70 15.28 -7.16
CA ASP A 259 7.28 15.50 -7.49
C ASP A 259 7.12 16.65 -8.51
N ALA A 260 6.04 16.59 -9.29
CA ALA A 260 5.79 17.48 -10.43
C ALA A 260 5.35 18.89 -10.02
N GLU A 261 5.01 19.09 -8.75
CA GLU A 261 4.57 20.37 -8.19
C GLU A 261 5.71 21.04 -7.41
N ASN A 262 5.80 20.76 -6.12
CA ASN A 262 6.74 21.38 -5.19
C ASN A 262 8.20 21.09 -5.58
N GLY A 263 8.49 19.84 -5.96
CA GLY A 263 9.83 19.44 -6.41
C GLY A 263 10.25 20.15 -7.69
N ALA A 264 9.33 20.31 -8.66
CA ALA A 264 9.60 21.03 -9.89
C ALA A 264 9.78 22.54 -9.66
N GLU A 265 8.98 23.14 -8.78
CA GLU A 265 9.14 24.55 -8.40
C GLU A 265 10.48 24.80 -7.70
N ARG A 266 10.88 23.93 -6.77
CA ARG A 266 12.21 24.00 -6.13
C ARG A 266 13.33 23.84 -7.14
N LEU A 267 13.24 22.86 -8.03
CA LEU A 267 14.25 22.58 -9.05
C LEU A 267 14.54 23.82 -9.92
N GLN A 268 13.51 24.57 -10.32
CA GLN A 268 13.69 25.80 -11.11
C GLN A 268 14.63 26.83 -10.45
N GLN A 269 14.77 26.80 -9.12
CA GLN A 269 15.61 27.73 -8.38
C GLN A 269 17.11 27.41 -8.48
N PHE A 270 17.47 26.14 -8.72
CA PHE A 270 18.87 25.68 -8.70
C PHE A 270 19.26 24.80 -9.90
N GLU A 271 18.38 24.59 -10.88
CA GLU A 271 18.62 23.74 -12.06
C GLU A 271 19.89 24.15 -12.82
N ALA A 272 20.17 25.45 -12.91
CA ALA A 272 21.35 25.98 -13.58
C ALA A 272 22.68 25.57 -12.93
N ASP A 273 22.65 25.19 -11.64
CA ASP A 273 23.82 24.78 -10.87
C ASP A 273 23.99 23.26 -10.84
N LEU A 274 23.08 22.48 -11.43
CA LEU A 274 23.16 21.01 -11.44
C LEU A 274 24.27 20.51 -12.38
N ALA A 275 24.99 19.48 -11.93
CA ALA A 275 25.95 18.77 -12.76
C ALA A 275 25.26 18.07 -13.95
N ASP A 276 25.93 18.06 -15.11
CA ASP A 276 25.46 17.41 -16.35
C ASP A 276 25.19 15.90 -16.22
N THR A 277 25.71 15.26 -15.16
CA THR A 277 25.50 13.84 -14.85
C THR A 277 24.19 13.59 -14.08
N ILE A 278 23.47 14.64 -13.69
CA ILE A 278 22.18 14.55 -13.00
C ILE A 278 21.06 14.59 -14.03
N LEU A 279 20.15 13.63 -13.95
CA LEU A 279 18.91 13.57 -14.71
C LEU A 279 17.74 13.84 -13.76
N PRO A 280 17.19 15.06 -13.72
CA PRO A 280 15.92 15.32 -13.06
C PRO A 280 14.80 14.53 -13.74
N LEU A 281 14.01 13.84 -12.93
CA LEU A 281 12.86 13.05 -13.35
C LEU A 281 11.65 13.46 -12.52
N ALA A 282 10.78 14.24 -13.12
CA ALA A 282 9.50 14.63 -12.53
C ALA A 282 8.52 13.45 -12.59
N VAL A 283 7.92 13.09 -11.47
CA VAL A 283 6.74 12.22 -11.37
C VAL A 283 5.59 12.99 -10.74
N GLU A 284 4.34 12.54 -10.93
CA GLU A 284 3.20 13.09 -10.20
C GLU A 284 3.52 13.15 -8.70
N GLU A 285 3.93 12.00 -8.16
CA GLU A 285 4.23 11.83 -6.74
C GLU A 285 5.41 10.85 -6.60
N VAL A 286 6.38 11.17 -5.76
CA VAL A 286 7.61 10.36 -5.61
C VAL A 286 7.34 8.94 -5.13
N ALA A 287 6.27 8.75 -4.34
CA ALA A 287 5.85 7.45 -3.84
C ALA A 287 5.10 6.60 -4.88
N SER A 288 4.83 7.12 -6.09
CA SER A 288 4.28 6.35 -7.22
C SER A 288 5.30 5.35 -7.80
N ILE A 289 6.60 5.58 -7.61
CA ILE A 289 7.68 4.68 -8.03
C ILE A 289 8.27 4.00 -6.80
N GLY A 290 8.14 2.66 -6.73
CA GLY A 290 8.67 1.84 -5.64
C GLY A 290 9.96 1.10 -6.00
N ILE A 291 10.30 0.09 -5.19
CA ILE A 291 11.48 -0.77 -5.33
C ILE A 291 11.67 -1.31 -6.76
N ASP A 292 10.59 -1.72 -7.41
CA ASP A 292 10.60 -2.20 -8.79
C ASP A 292 11.11 -1.14 -9.78
N GLY A 293 10.64 0.10 -9.64
CA GLY A 293 11.09 1.20 -10.47
C GLY A 293 12.51 1.67 -10.18
N TRP A 294 12.91 1.69 -8.91
CA TRP A 294 14.28 2.03 -8.53
C TRP A 294 15.30 1.02 -9.05
N PHE A 295 15.00 -0.28 -8.97
CA PHE A 295 15.85 -1.30 -9.56
C PHE A 295 15.86 -1.23 -11.08
N CYS A 296 14.73 -0.93 -11.72
CA CYS A 296 14.68 -0.67 -13.15
C CYS A 296 15.56 0.52 -13.55
N ALA A 297 15.56 1.63 -12.79
CA ALA A 297 16.44 2.77 -13.06
C ALA A 297 17.91 2.35 -13.10
N LEU A 298 18.36 1.58 -12.09
CA LEU A 298 19.72 1.04 -12.04
C LEU A 298 19.99 0.07 -13.20
N ALA A 299 19.06 -0.85 -13.49
CA ALA A 299 19.20 -1.83 -14.57
C ALA A 299 19.23 -1.17 -15.98
N TYR A 300 18.51 -0.06 -16.15
CA TYR A 300 18.56 0.78 -17.36
C TYR A 300 19.76 1.74 -17.36
N GLY A 301 20.64 1.60 -16.37
CA GLY A 301 21.99 2.16 -16.32
C GLY A 301 22.08 3.54 -15.69
N ALA A 302 21.15 3.88 -14.78
CA ALA A 302 21.44 4.85 -13.73
C ALA A 302 22.54 4.30 -12.81
N ALA A 303 23.42 5.18 -12.34
CA ALA A 303 24.47 4.84 -11.39
C ALA A 303 24.02 5.04 -9.94
N LEU A 304 23.10 5.98 -9.69
CA LEU A 304 22.53 6.31 -8.39
C LEU A 304 21.10 6.83 -8.61
N VAL A 305 20.19 6.52 -7.68
CA VAL A 305 18.84 7.10 -7.64
C VAL A 305 18.67 7.86 -6.34
N VAL A 306 18.34 9.14 -6.43
CA VAL A 306 17.99 10.00 -5.31
C VAL A 306 16.50 10.30 -5.40
N ILE A 307 15.76 9.97 -4.34
CA ILE A 307 14.35 10.30 -4.18
C ILE A 307 14.25 11.54 -3.29
N ASP A 308 13.64 12.60 -3.81
CA ASP A 308 13.30 13.80 -3.06
C ASP A 308 12.06 13.53 -2.21
N ALA A 309 12.16 13.71 -0.90
CA ALA A 309 11.00 13.65 -0.02
C ALA A 309 11.25 14.53 1.21
N PRO A 310 10.28 15.38 1.60
CA PRO A 310 10.41 16.23 2.78
C PRO A 310 10.77 15.43 4.04
N SER A 311 11.43 16.06 5.01
CA SER A 311 11.83 15.40 6.27
C SER A 311 10.69 15.26 7.28
N GLU A 312 9.48 15.68 6.92
CA GLU A 312 8.28 15.55 7.75
C GLU A 312 7.97 14.09 8.16
N ASN A 313 7.30 13.94 9.30
CA ASN A 313 6.93 12.63 9.81
C ASN A 313 5.53 12.18 9.32
N SER A 314 5.35 12.09 8.01
CA SER A 314 4.11 11.58 7.38
C SER A 314 4.14 10.07 7.18
N ALA A 315 2.96 9.46 7.07
CA ALA A 315 2.80 8.03 6.76
C ALA A 315 3.46 7.65 5.44
N MET A 316 3.36 8.53 4.44
CA MET A 316 3.95 8.35 3.12
C MET A 316 5.49 8.32 3.20
N ARG A 317 6.09 9.24 3.97
CA ARG A 317 7.55 9.30 4.16
C ARG A 317 8.10 8.06 4.87
N ARG A 318 7.38 7.53 5.87
CA ARG A 318 7.71 6.26 6.53
C ARG A 318 7.65 5.08 5.55
N GLY A 319 6.60 5.02 4.72
CA GLY A 319 6.44 3.98 3.70
C GLY A 319 7.57 3.97 2.65
N LEU A 320 8.02 5.15 2.22
CA LEU A 320 9.20 5.29 1.35
C LEU A 320 10.49 4.80 2.03
N ALA A 321 10.70 5.17 3.29
CA ALA A 321 11.89 4.79 4.04
C ALA A 321 11.97 3.26 4.25
N ASP A 322 10.86 2.60 4.55
CA ASP A 322 10.81 1.15 4.70
C ASP A 322 11.12 0.43 3.39
N GLN A 323 10.57 0.90 2.27
CA GLN A 323 10.91 0.38 0.95
C GLN A 323 12.39 0.57 0.63
N LEU A 324 12.94 1.75 0.88
CA LEU A 324 14.35 2.07 0.64
C LEU A 324 15.28 1.14 1.42
N ARG A 325 14.93 0.86 2.69
CA ARG A 325 15.70 -0.03 3.55
C ARG A 325 15.73 -1.46 2.98
N ILE A 326 14.57 -1.99 2.60
CA ILE A 326 14.48 -3.32 1.95
C ILE A 326 15.27 -3.34 0.64
N ALA A 327 15.14 -2.30 -0.18
CA ALA A 327 15.82 -2.22 -1.47
C ALA A 327 17.34 -2.19 -1.31
N ASN A 328 17.86 -1.38 -0.38
CA ASN A 328 19.29 -1.30 -0.10
C ASN A 328 19.84 -2.59 0.53
N GLU A 329 19.09 -3.30 1.39
CA GLU A 329 19.48 -4.63 1.88
C GLU A 329 19.65 -5.64 0.73
N ILE A 330 18.70 -5.64 -0.22
CA ILE A 330 18.76 -6.51 -1.41
C ILE A 330 19.93 -6.12 -2.33
N LEU A 331 20.18 -4.84 -2.56
CA LEU A 331 21.30 -4.40 -3.40
C LEU A 331 22.65 -4.67 -2.74
N ALA A 332 22.76 -4.49 -1.43
CA ALA A 332 23.99 -4.78 -0.68
C ALA A 332 24.40 -6.25 -0.78
N GLY A 333 23.44 -7.19 -0.81
CA GLY A 333 23.75 -8.63 -0.98
C GLY A 333 24.30 -9.01 -2.36
N ILE A 334 24.23 -8.12 -3.36
CA ILE A 334 24.92 -8.23 -4.65
C ILE A 334 26.05 -7.20 -4.81
N GLY A 335 26.56 -6.66 -3.69
CA GLY A 335 27.68 -5.71 -3.68
C GLY A 335 27.35 -4.30 -4.14
N LEU A 336 26.07 -3.99 -4.38
CA LEU A 336 25.61 -2.66 -4.78
C LEU A 336 25.17 -1.89 -3.54
N VAL A 337 26.14 -1.42 -2.78
CA VAL A 337 25.86 -0.63 -1.57
C VAL A 337 25.44 0.78 -2.01
N ASP A 338 24.47 1.34 -1.29
CA ASP A 338 24.26 2.77 -1.31
C ASP A 338 23.81 3.37 -2.66
N ARG A 339 23.20 2.58 -3.53
CA ARG A 339 22.71 3.03 -4.85
C ARG A 339 21.37 3.75 -4.84
N LEU A 340 20.68 3.74 -3.71
CA LEU A 340 19.40 4.43 -3.52
C LEU A 340 19.49 5.35 -2.30
N ARG A 341 19.03 6.59 -2.45
CA ARG A 341 19.06 7.64 -1.43
C ARG A 341 17.70 8.32 -1.31
N LEU A 342 17.36 8.71 -0.09
CA LEU A 342 16.15 9.47 0.21
C LEU A 342 16.58 10.72 0.96
N LEU A 343 16.40 11.88 0.33
CA LEU A 343 16.89 13.17 0.79
C LEU A 343 15.75 14.19 0.73
N GLU A 344 15.87 15.25 1.53
CA GLU A 344 15.13 16.49 1.31
C GLU A 344 16.09 17.43 0.57
N VAL A 345 15.78 17.74 -0.69
CA VAL A 345 16.66 18.54 -1.54
C VAL A 345 16.19 19.99 -1.59
N GLU A 346 16.96 20.87 -0.94
CA GLU A 346 16.72 22.32 -0.93
C GLU A 346 17.57 23.07 -1.97
N ASP A 347 18.72 22.51 -2.35
CA ASP A 347 19.67 23.11 -3.30
C ASP A 347 20.45 22.06 -4.10
N ALA A 348 21.20 22.53 -5.11
CA ALA A 348 22.03 21.67 -5.97
C ALA A 348 23.24 21.05 -5.25
N SER A 349 23.63 21.53 -4.06
CA SER A 349 24.91 21.17 -3.44
C SER A 349 24.96 19.69 -3.03
N SER A 350 23.88 19.19 -2.45
CA SER A 350 23.76 17.80 -2.00
C SER A 350 23.78 16.81 -3.18
N LEU A 351 23.05 17.13 -4.25
CA LEU A 351 23.02 16.36 -5.48
C LEU A 351 24.37 16.39 -6.20
N ASN A 352 25.00 17.55 -6.31
CA ASN A 352 26.31 17.71 -6.94
C ASN A 352 27.42 16.97 -6.18
N ALA A 353 27.35 16.96 -4.85
CA ALA A 353 28.28 16.19 -4.03
C ALA A 353 28.19 14.70 -4.36
N LEU A 354 26.98 14.15 -4.41
CA LEU A 354 26.74 12.75 -4.79
C LEU A 354 27.13 12.45 -6.25
N ALA A 355 26.84 13.39 -7.16
CA ALA A 355 27.19 13.26 -8.57
C ALA A 355 28.71 13.36 -8.82
N GLY A 356 29.46 13.98 -7.91
CA GLY A 356 30.92 14.05 -7.92
C GLY A 356 31.62 12.79 -7.38
N GLU A 357 30.88 11.92 -6.68
CA GLU A 357 31.39 10.60 -6.30
C GLU A 357 31.54 9.70 -7.54
N SER A 358 32.42 8.70 -7.45
CA SER A 358 32.69 7.79 -8.56
C SER A 358 31.76 6.58 -8.48
N TRP A 359 30.72 6.58 -9.31
CA TRP A 359 29.79 5.46 -9.43
C TRP A 359 30.06 4.66 -10.70
N SER A 360 30.36 3.39 -10.53
CA SER A 360 30.42 2.43 -11.64
C SER A 360 29.01 2.17 -12.19
N SER A 361 28.90 2.06 -13.51
CA SER A 361 27.68 1.68 -14.21
C SER A 361 27.91 0.40 -15.03
N GLY A 362 26.85 -0.37 -15.22
CA GLY A 362 26.88 -1.62 -15.96
C GLY A 362 26.21 -1.53 -17.33
N PRO A 363 26.14 -2.65 -18.06
CA PRO A 363 25.38 -2.73 -19.30
C PRO A 363 23.89 -2.45 -19.05
N VAL A 364 23.22 -1.95 -20.08
CA VAL A 364 21.82 -1.55 -20.04
C VAL A 364 20.94 -2.76 -20.29
N ALA A 365 19.92 -2.95 -19.44
CA ALA A 365 18.95 -4.02 -19.61
C ALA A 365 18.06 -3.83 -20.85
N SER A 366 17.61 -4.94 -21.44
CA SER A 366 16.75 -4.96 -22.63
C SER A 366 15.34 -5.49 -22.37
N PHE A 367 15.01 -5.88 -21.13
CA PHE A 367 13.70 -6.40 -20.79
C PHE A 367 12.63 -5.29 -20.79
N SER A 368 11.38 -5.69 -21.06
CA SER A 368 10.19 -4.86 -20.89
C SER A 368 9.39 -5.28 -19.66
N THR A 369 8.61 -4.35 -19.11
CA THR A 369 7.78 -4.55 -17.93
C THR A 369 6.30 -4.67 -18.32
N HIS A 370 5.51 -5.36 -17.49
CA HIS A 370 4.12 -5.73 -17.83
C HIS A 370 3.15 -5.53 -16.65
N ASN A 371 3.26 -4.41 -15.92
CA ASN A 371 2.41 -4.07 -14.76
C ASN A 371 2.37 -5.17 -13.64
N ASN A 372 3.41 -6.00 -13.56
CA ASN A 372 3.59 -7.00 -12.51
C ASN A 372 4.83 -6.64 -11.69
N LYS A 373 4.60 -6.04 -10.53
CA LYS A 373 5.64 -5.53 -9.63
C LYS A 373 6.71 -6.57 -9.30
N ARG A 374 6.31 -7.76 -8.85
CA ARG A 374 7.25 -8.82 -8.44
C ARG A 374 8.10 -9.32 -9.60
N GLN A 375 7.49 -9.49 -10.77
CA GLN A 375 8.21 -9.89 -11.96
C GLN A 375 9.20 -8.80 -12.39
N THR A 376 8.78 -7.54 -12.41
CA THR A 376 9.64 -6.39 -12.72
C THR A 376 10.83 -6.31 -11.76
N THR A 377 10.60 -6.41 -10.44
CA THR A 377 11.66 -6.44 -9.42
C THR A 377 12.66 -7.55 -9.72
N ARG A 378 12.20 -8.76 -10.04
CA ARG A 378 13.10 -9.89 -10.35
C ARG A 378 13.88 -9.68 -11.63
N LEU A 379 13.25 -9.25 -12.72
CA LEU A 379 13.95 -8.99 -14.00
C LEU A 379 15.06 -7.95 -13.83
N ALA A 380 14.79 -6.87 -13.10
CA ALA A 380 15.79 -5.84 -12.81
C ALA A 380 16.94 -6.39 -11.95
N LEU A 381 16.63 -7.15 -10.89
CA LEU A 381 17.64 -7.74 -10.03
C LEU A 381 18.47 -8.83 -10.70
N ASP A 382 17.86 -9.67 -11.54
CA ASP A 382 18.57 -10.70 -12.30
C ASP A 382 19.63 -10.05 -13.19
N HIS A 383 19.27 -8.97 -13.89
CA HIS A 383 20.20 -8.17 -14.69
C HIS A 383 21.32 -7.54 -13.84
N LEU A 384 20.97 -6.89 -12.73
CA LEU A 384 21.95 -6.28 -11.83
C LEU A 384 22.91 -7.31 -11.24
N ARG A 385 22.41 -8.50 -10.88
CA ARG A 385 23.19 -9.62 -10.34
C ARG A 385 24.13 -10.21 -11.38
N GLU A 386 23.65 -10.45 -12.61
CA GLU A 386 24.46 -10.99 -13.71
C GLU A 386 25.68 -10.10 -13.99
N HIS A 387 25.51 -8.78 -13.81
CA HIS A 387 26.53 -7.78 -14.06
C HIS A 387 27.11 -7.12 -12.79
N ALA A 388 26.91 -7.73 -11.61
CA ALA A 388 27.20 -7.10 -10.32
C ALA A 388 28.64 -6.59 -10.20
N THR A 389 29.64 -7.36 -10.65
CA THR A 389 31.05 -6.96 -10.65
C THR A 389 31.28 -5.68 -11.46
N VAL A 390 30.60 -5.53 -12.60
CA VAL A 390 30.72 -4.34 -13.45
C VAL A 390 30.02 -3.15 -12.78
N PHE A 391 28.80 -3.36 -12.29
CA PHE A 391 28.05 -2.34 -11.57
C PHE A 391 28.72 -1.91 -10.26
N ALA A 392 29.46 -2.78 -9.58
CA ALA A 392 30.21 -2.45 -8.37
C ALA A 392 31.58 -1.81 -8.70
N GLY A 393 32.16 -2.13 -9.86
CA GLY A 393 33.50 -1.69 -10.25
C GLY A 393 34.62 -2.50 -9.59
N GLU A 394 34.28 -3.56 -8.87
CA GLU A 394 35.20 -4.46 -8.19
C GLU A 394 34.63 -5.89 -8.10
N ALA A 395 35.45 -6.85 -7.70
CA ALA A 395 35.02 -8.23 -7.55
C ALA A 395 34.02 -8.38 -6.39
N VAL A 396 32.80 -8.83 -6.69
CA VAL A 396 31.76 -9.06 -5.70
C VAL A 396 31.60 -10.56 -5.43
N THR A 397 31.46 -10.93 -4.16
CA THR A 397 31.00 -12.26 -3.76
C THR A 397 29.51 -12.21 -3.49
N ILE A 398 28.73 -12.91 -4.30
CA ILE A 398 27.27 -12.95 -4.20
C ILE A 398 26.87 -14.23 -3.48
N ASN A 399 26.22 -14.09 -2.32
CA ASN A 399 25.58 -15.23 -1.66
C ASN A 399 24.27 -15.57 -2.38
N ASP A 400 23.81 -16.82 -2.27
CA ASP A 400 22.51 -17.21 -2.85
C ASP A 400 21.34 -16.45 -2.22
N THR A 401 21.50 -16.02 -0.96
CA THR A 401 20.48 -15.28 -0.22
C THR A 401 21.05 -14.12 0.58
N VAL A 402 20.19 -13.14 0.88
CA VAL A 402 20.45 -12.08 1.87
C VAL A 402 19.31 -12.05 2.89
N ALA A 403 19.65 -11.86 4.17
CA ALA A 403 18.66 -11.65 5.23
C ALA A 403 18.06 -10.25 5.10
N LEU A 404 16.75 -10.13 5.35
CA LEU A 404 16.05 -8.85 5.28
C LEU A 404 15.50 -8.46 6.65
N TRP A 405 15.21 -7.18 6.82
CA TRP A 405 14.52 -6.68 8.01
C TRP A 405 13.14 -7.32 8.22
N PRO A 406 12.72 -7.57 9.48
CA PRO A 406 11.36 -7.96 9.82
C PRO A 406 10.29 -7.00 9.27
N GLY A 407 9.53 -7.44 8.27
CA GLY A 407 8.55 -6.61 7.56
C GLY A 407 8.78 -6.60 6.05
N ALA A 408 9.93 -7.08 5.58
CA ALA A 408 10.17 -7.25 4.16
C ALA A 408 9.21 -8.28 3.55
N PRO A 409 8.62 -8.01 2.37
CA PRO A 409 7.64 -8.90 1.75
C PRO A 409 8.27 -10.08 1.00
N PHE A 410 9.55 -10.35 1.21
CA PHE A 410 10.28 -11.44 0.59
C PHE A 410 10.84 -12.35 1.67
N GLY A 411 10.72 -13.66 1.49
CA GLY A 411 11.27 -14.60 2.45
C GLY A 411 10.77 -16.01 2.30
N GLU A 412 11.28 -16.83 3.20
CA GLU A 412 10.96 -18.23 3.31
C GLU A 412 9.90 -18.47 4.39
N VAL A 413 9.12 -19.54 4.19
CA VAL A 413 8.31 -20.16 5.23
C VAL A 413 9.04 -21.40 5.71
N VAL A 414 9.50 -21.40 6.95
CA VAL A 414 10.18 -22.54 7.57
C VAL A 414 9.13 -23.42 8.26
N VAL A 415 9.12 -24.70 7.93
CA VAL A 415 8.18 -25.69 8.48
C VAL A 415 8.95 -26.68 9.34
N ASN A 416 8.51 -26.88 10.57
CA ASN A 416 9.02 -27.93 11.45
C ASN A 416 8.35 -29.27 11.11
N PRO A 417 9.07 -30.27 10.58
CA PRO A 417 8.48 -31.54 10.20
C PRO A 417 8.01 -32.37 11.40
N ASP A 418 8.58 -32.16 12.60
CA ASP A 418 8.24 -32.94 13.80
C ASP A 418 6.88 -32.54 14.39
N THR A 419 6.46 -31.28 14.20
CA THR A 419 5.18 -30.77 14.72
C THR A 419 4.13 -30.56 13.63
N CYS A 420 4.53 -30.44 12.36
CA CYS A 420 3.60 -30.23 11.26
C CYS A 420 2.78 -31.49 10.97
N THR A 421 1.46 -31.38 11.10
CA THR A 421 0.54 -32.50 10.85
C THR A 421 0.04 -32.56 9.41
N LEU A 422 0.53 -31.72 8.49
CA LEU A 422 0.02 -31.65 7.11
C LEU A 422 -1.52 -31.49 7.02
N CYS A 423 -2.12 -30.70 7.92
CA CYS A 423 -3.55 -30.38 7.89
C CYS A 423 -3.97 -29.40 6.78
N LEU A 424 -2.99 -28.81 6.10
CA LEU A 424 -3.15 -27.89 4.97
C LEU A 424 -3.94 -26.61 5.25
N ALA A 425 -4.21 -26.27 6.53
CA ALA A 425 -4.81 -24.99 6.91
C ALA A 425 -4.02 -23.79 6.34
N CYS A 426 -2.69 -23.89 6.33
CA CYS A 426 -1.79 -22.90 5.76
C CYS A 426 -1.95 -22.70 4.24
N VAL A 427 -2.31 -23.75 3.50
CA VAL A 427 -2.60 -23.69 2.05
C VAL A 427 -3.91 -22.94 1.83
N THR A 428 -4.94 -23.24 2.62
CA THR A 428 -6.27 -22.61 2.52
C THR A 428 -6.21 -21.10 2.76
N VAL A 429 -5.42 -20.64 3.74
CA VAL A 429 -5.32 -19.21 4.07
C VAL A 429 -4.34 -18.44 3.21
N CYS A 430 -3.46 -19.08 2.42
CA CYS A 430 -2.43 -18.35 1.66
C CYS A 430 -3.04 -17.61 0.46
N PRO A 431 -3.08 -16.26 0.44
CA PRO A 431 -3.70 -15.49 -0.65
C PRO A 431 -2.87 -15.59 -1.94
N ALA A 432 -1.54 -15.59 -1.81
CA ALA A 432 -0.62 -15.65 -2.95
C ALA A 432 -0.32 -17.07 -3.45
N ARG A 433 -0.93 -18.11 -2.85
CA ARG A 433 -0.68 -19.53 -3.19
C ARG A 433 0.81 -19.90 -3.16
N ALA A 434 1.55 -19.32 -2.22
CA ALA A 434 2.94 -19.65 -1.95
C ALA A 434 3.09 -21.01 -1.27
N LEU A 435 2.09 -21.44 -0.49
CA LEU A 435 1.97 -22.80 0.03
C LEU A 435 0.95 -23.56 -0.80
N GLN A 436 1.30 -24.77 -1.20
CA GLN A 436 0.52 -25.64 -2.09
C GLN A 436 0.52 -27.07 -1.54
N ASP A 437 -0.52 -27.84 -1.84
CA ASP A 437 -0.61 -29.24 -1.45
C ASP A 437 0.11 -30.18 -2.43
N GLY A 438 0.19 -31.46 -2.06
CA GLY A 438 0.77 -32.53 -2.87
C GLY A 438 -0.20 -33.14 -3.89
N GLU A 439 -1.42 -32.62 -4.00
CA GLU A 439 -2.57 -33.18 -4.73
C GLU A 439 -2.94 -34.61 -4.30
N THR A 440 -2.10 -35.59 -4.64
CA THR A 440 -2.33 -37.03 -4.42
C THR A 440 -1.59 -37.58 -3.22
N LEU A 441 -0.50 -36.94 -2.81
CA LEU A 441 0.32 -37.33 -1.67
C LEU A 441 0.20 -36.29 -0.54
N PRO A 442 0.28 -36.71 0.75
CA PRO A 442 0.41 -35.79 1.87
C PRO A 442 1.75 -35.04 1.80
N GLN A 443 1.77 -33.94 1.06
CA GLN A 443 2.93 -33.08 0.91
C GLN A 443 2.51 -31.63 1.06
N LEU A 444 3.42 -30.84 1.61
CA LEU A 444 3.35 -29.39 1.62
C LEU A 444 4.49 -28.86 0.74
N LYS A 445 4.12 -28.11 -0.29
CA LYS A 445 5.04 -27.46 -1.23
C LYS A 445 5.08 -25.97 -0.97
N PHE A 446 6.23 -25.36 -1.22
CA PHE A 446 6.46 -23.92 -1.06
C PHE A 446 7.07 -23.33 -2.34
N LEU A 447 6.47 -22.25 -2.83
CA LEU A 447 6.92 -21.44 -3.94
C LEU A 447 7.29 -20.04 -3.41
N GLU A 448 8.59 -19.76 -3.36
CA GLU A 448 9.13 -18.58 -2.67
C GLU A 448 8.81 -17.26 -3.38
N THR A 449 8.80 -17.25 -4.72
CA THR A 449 8.45 -16.06 -5.52
C THR A 449 7.08 -15.47 -5.19
N ASN A 450 6.14 -16.31 -4.75
CA ASN A 450 4.80 -15.90 -4.38
C ASN A 450 4.68 -15.46 -2.91
N CYS A 451 5.63 -15.81 -2.05
CA CYS A 451 5.51 -15.52 -0.63
C CYS A 451 5.55 -14.01 -0.36
N LEU A 452 4.58 -13.52 0.41
CA LEU A 452 4.44 -12.12 0.80
C LEU A 452 4.92 -11.85 2.23
N GLN A 453 5.37 -12.89 2.95
CA GLN A 453 5.70 -12.82 4.38
C GLN A 453 4.57 -12.23 5.27
N CYS A 454 3.30 -12.43 4.87
CA CYS A 454 2.13 -11.85 5.55
C CYS A 454 1.73 -12.53 6.88
N GLY A 455 2.33 -13.66 7.26
CA GLY A 455 2.05 -14.31 8.55
C GLY A 455 0.73 -15.08 8.67
N MET A 456 -0.18 -15.03 7.68
CA MET A 456 -1.44 -15.81 7.76
C MET A 456 -1.21 -17.31 7.99
N CYS A 457 -0.20 -17.89 7.32
CA CYS A 457 0.11 -19.32 7.46
C CYS A 457 0.65 -19.69 8.85
N GLU A 458 1.39 -18.80 9.49
CA GLU A 458 1.88 -18.96 10.87
C GLU A 458 0.71 -18.90 11.85
N GLN A 459 -0.15 -17.88 11.74
CA GLN A 459 -1.32 -17.70 12.61
C GLN A 459 -2.36 -18.81 12.45
N ALA A 460 -2.57 -19.32 11.23
CA ALA A 460 -3.53 -20.38 10.97
C ALA A 460 -3.03 -21.79 11.37
N CYS A 461 -1.75 -21.94 11.73
CA CYS A 461 -1.18 -23.24 12.05
C CYS A 461 -1.61 -23.70 13.46
N PRO A 462 -2.44 -24.75 13.61
CA PRO A 462 -2.87 -25.23 14.93
C PRO A 462 -1.74 -25.91 15.73
N GLU A 463 -0.59 -26.07 15.09
CA GLU A 463 0.60 -26.78 15.58
C GLU A 463 1.74 -25.85 15.95
N ASN A 464 1.66 -24.56 15.61
CA ASN A 464 2.78 -23.63 15.64
C ASN A 464 4.03 -24.20 14.93
N ALA A 465 3.81 -24.93 13.82
CA ALA A 465 4.87 -25.60 13.06
C ALA A 465 5.48 -24.72 11.97
N ILE A 466 5.03 -23.48 11.83
CA ILE A 466 5.40 -22.57 10.75
C ILE A 466 6.05 -21.33 11.36
N SER A 467 7.15 -20.86 10.76
CA SER A 467 7.79 -19.59 11.09
C SER A 467 8.20 -18.85 9.83
N LEU A 468 8.19 -17.52 9.89
CA LEU A 468 8.64 -16.66 8.80
C LEU A 468 10.13 -16.34 8.90
N MET A 469 10.80 -16.33 7.75
CA MET A 469 12.20 -15.93 7.64
C MET A 469 12.36 -14.91 6.51
N PRO A 470 12.33 -13.60 6.82
CA PRO A 470 12.54 -12.54 5.83
C PRO A 470 13.92 -12.66 5.19
N ARG A 471 13.94 -12.95 3.89
CA ARG A 471 15.16 -13.10 3.09
C ARG A 471 14.85 -12.91 1.60
N PHE A 472 15.86 -12.57 0.81
CA PHE A 472 15.74 -12.60 -0.64
C PHE A 472 16.57 -13.73 -1.23
N LEU A 473 15.96 -14.62 -2.02
CA LEU A 473 16.64 -15.61 -2.85
C LEU A 473 16.91 -15.04 -4.24
N TYR A 474 18.19 -14.85 -4.54
CA TYR A 474 18.64 -14.27 -5.80
C TYR A 474 18.51 -15.22 -6.98
N ASP A 475 18.60 -16.53 -6.75
CA ASP A 475 18.45 -17.49 -7.82
C ASP A 475 16.98 -17.63 -8.26
N SER A 476 16.62 -16.90 -9.32
CA SER A 476 15.25 -16.88 -9.84
C SER A 476 14.79 -18.24 -10.35
N GLU A 477 15.68 -19.08 -10.87
CA GLU A 477 15.32 -20.45 -11.26
C GLU A 477 14.87 -21.30 -10.06
N THR A 478 15.61 -21.26 -8.96
CA THR A 478 15.24 -21.95 -7.72
C THR A 478 13.99 -21.33 -7.12
N ALA A 479 13.89 -19.99 -7.09
CA ALA A 479 12.76 -19.29 -6.49
C ALA A 479 11.43 -19.54 -7.21
N LEU A 480 11.45 -19.81 -8.52
CA LEU A 480 10.28 -20.13 -9.35
C LEU A 480 9.84 -21.60 -9.27
N LYS A 481 10.62 -22.48 -8.64
CA LYS A 481 10.32 -23.91 -8.53
C LYS A 481 9.67 -24.20 -7.16
N PRO A 482 8.47 -24.79 -7.13
CA PRO A 482 7.91 -25.29 -5.87
C PRO A 482 8.82 -26.38 -5.29
N ARG A 483 9.17 -26.27 -4.01
CA ARG A 483 9.93 -27.30 -3.27
C ARG A 483 9.08 -27.92 -2.18
N ILE A 484 9.34 -29.19 -1.87
CA ILE A 484 8.68 -29.88 -0.76
C ILE A 484 9.29 -29.38 0.55
N VAL A 485 8.46 -28.88 1.46
CA VAL A 485 8.87 -28.42 2.79
C VAL A 485 8.47 -29.38 3.90
N ASN A 486 7.48 -30.25 3.65
CA ASN A 486 7.18 -31.40 4.50
C ASN A 486 6.42 -32.47 3.70
N GLU A 487 6.59 -33.74 4.06
CA GLU A 487 5.86 -34.86 3.47
C GLU A 487 5.70 -36.03 4.44
N GLU A 488 4.63 -36.80 4.28
CA GLU A 488 4.44 -38.05 5.02
C GLU A 488 3.71 -39.10 4.18
N ALA A 489 3.85 -40.37 4.57
CA ALA A 489 3.07 -41.43 3.97
C ALA A 489 1.58 -41.26 4.30
N PRO A 490 0.65 -41.51 3.35
CA PRO A 490 -0.77 -41.46 3.64
C PRO A 490 -1.18 -42.48 4.70
N PHE A 491 -2.18 -42.11 5.49
CA PHE A 491 -2.91 -43.05 6.33
C PHE A 491 -4.00 -43.72 5.50
N ASN A 492 -3.87 -45.04 5.35
CA ASN A 492 -4.83 -45.85 4.61
C ASN A 492 -5.95 -46.34 5.54
N CYS A 493 -7.17 -46.35 5.03
CA CYS A 493 -8.33 -46.87 5.74
C CYS A 493 -8.08 -48.32 6.19
N VAL A 494 -8.32 -48.61 7.47
CA VAL A 494 -8.11 -49.96 8.05
C VAL A 494 -9.09 -51.02 7.53
N VAL A 495 -10.06 -50.64 6.69
CA VAL A 495 -11.07 -51.54 6.09
C VAL A 495 -10.80 -51.73 4.60
N CYS A 496 -10.80 -50.64 3.82
CA CYS A 496 -10.67 -50.70 2.36
C CYS A 496 -9.28 -50.36 1.81
N ASN A 497 -8.33 -49.97 2.68
CA ASN A 497 -6.97 -49.55 2.34
C ASN A 497 -6.86 -48.28 1.46
N THR A 498 -7.97 -47.55 1.23
CA THR A 498 -7.95 -46.26 0.52
C THR A 498 -7.23 -45.19 1.35
N PRO A 499 -6.27 -44.43 0.78
CA PRO A 499 -5.64 -43.29 1.46
C PRO A 499 -6.67 -42.18 1.68
N PHE A 500 -6.75 -41.62 2.89
CA PHE A 500 -7.78 -40.59 3.19
C PHE A 500 -7.34 -39.50 4.18
N ALA A 501 -6.24 -39.70 4.90
CA ALA A 501 -5.72 -38.74 5.87
C ALA A 501 -4.21 -38.89 5.97
N THR A 502 -3.60 -38.10 6.84
CA THR A 502 -2.17 -38.19 7.13
C THR A 502 -1.93 -38.93 8.45
N GLN A 503 -0.76 -39.54 8.62
CA GLN A 503 -0.45 -40.33 9.83
C GLN A 503 -0.47 -39.41 11.07
N ALA A 504 0.10 -38.22 10.94
CA ALA A 504 0.16 -37.22 12.00
C ALA A 504 -1.24 -36.75 12.44
N ILE A 505 -2.16 -36.48 11.50
CA ILE A 505 -3.53 -36.06 11.83
C ILE A 505 -4.26 -37.16 12.62
N ILE A 506 -4.19 -38.41 12.14
CA ILE A 506 -4.85 -39.53 12.81
C ILE A 506 -4.27 -39.72 14.21
N GLY A 507 -2.95 -39.73 14.35
CA GLY A 507 -2.29 -39.83 15.66
C GLY A 507 -2.72 -38.71 16.62
N ARG A 508 -2.79 -37.47 16.13
CA ARG A 508 -3.17 -36.31 16.95
C ARG A 508 -4.65 -36.32 17.35
N MET A 509 -5.54 -36.66 16.43
CA MET A 509 -6.98 -36.83 16.73
C MET A 509 -7.19 -37.90 17.79
N GLN A 510 -6.52 -39.06 17.65
CA GLN A 510 -6.59 -40.12 18.65
C GLN A 510 -6.08 -39.66 20.01
N SER A 511 -4.94 -38.97 20.06
CA SER A 511 -4.36 -38.45 21.31
C SER A 511 -5.28 -37.43 22.00
N LYS A 512 -5.81 -36.44 21.25
CA LYS A 512 -6.71 -35.42 21.82
C LYS A 512 -8.06 -35.99 22.28
N LEU A 513 -8.58 -37.02 21.61
CA LEU A 513 -9.91 -37.57 21.87
C LEU A 513 -9.90 -38.76 22.85
N ALA A 514 -8.75 -39.39 23.11
CA ALA A 514 -8.64 -40.59 23.95
C ALA A 514 -9.22 -40.44 25.38
N GLY A 515 -9.29 -39.22 25.92
CA GLY A 515 -9.85 -38.94 27.24
C GLY A 515 -11.30 -38.44 27.24
N HIS A 516 -11.93 -38.26 26.07
CA HIS A 516 -13.29 -37.72 25.98
C HIS A 516 -14.32 -38.85 26.13
N TRP A 517 -15.35 -38.66 26.96
CA TRP A 517 -16.37 -39.68 27.29
C TRP A 517 -17.01 -40.33 26.06
N MET A 518 -17.23 -39.56 24.99
CA MET A 518 -17.79 -40.03 23.71
C MET A 518 -16.85 -40.97 22.92
N PHE A 519 -15.55 -40.95 23.23
CA PHE A 519 -14.50 -41.77 22.58
C PHE A 519 -13.89 -42.79 23.55
N GLY A 520 -14.53 -43.05 24.69
CA GLY A 520 -14.05 -44.02 25.69
C GLY A 520 -14.12 -45.48 25.24
N ASP A 521 -14.87 -45.80 24.17
CA ASP A 521 -14.91 -47.13 23.58
C ASP A 521 -13.90 -47.27 22.42
N ASN A 522 -13.18 -48.40 22.39
CA ASN A 522 -12.21 -48.75 21.36
C ASN A 522 -12.82 -48.75 19.94
N LYS A 523 -14.13 -48.99 19.80
CA LYS A 523 -14.85 -48.87 18.52
C LYS A 523 -14.85 -47.43 17.97
N ALA A 524 -15.12 -46.44 18.82
CA ALA A 524 -15.15 -45.04 18.39
C ALA A 524 -13.77 -44.54 17.93
N LEU A 525 -12.70 -44.93 18.64
CA LEU A 525 -11.32 -44.63 18.25
C LEU A 525 -10.90 -45.36 16.96
N ARG A 526 -11.46 -46.55 16.69
CA ARG A 526 -11.21 -47.29 15.44
C ARG A 526 -11.84 -46.59 14.23
N ARG A 527 -13.03 -45.99 14.39
CA ARG A 527 -13.72 -45.23 13.31
C ARG A 527 -12.90 -44.06 12.78
N LEU A 528 -12.09 -43.43 13.64
CA LEU A 528 -11.15 -42.37 13.22
C LEU A 528 -10.15 -42.87 12.15
N LYS A 529 -9.82 -44.16 12.16
CA LYS A 529 -8.91 -44.82 11.20
C LYS A 529 -9.61 -45.31 9.91
N MET A 530 -10.88 -44.99 9.73
CA MET A 530 -11.67 -45.38 8.54
C MET A 530 -11.93 -44.16 7.65
N CYS A 531 -11.94 -44.37 6.32
CA CYS A 531 -12.38 -43.36 5.35
C CYS A 531 -13.87 -43.02 5.53
N GLU A 532 -14.33 -41.95 4.90
CA GLU A 532 -15.71 -41.47 4.98
C GLU A 532 -16.75 -42.57 4.67
N ASP A 533 -16.56 -43.32 3.59
CA ASP A 533 -17.50 -44.39 3.19
C ASP A 533 -17.53 -45.54 4.20
N CYS A 534 -16.37 -46.03 4.62
CA CYS A 534 -16.29 -47.15 5.55
C CYS A 534 -16.80 -46.76 6.94
N ARG A 535 -16.56 -45.50 7.35
CA ARG A 535 -17.04 -44.97 8.62
C ARG A 535 -18.55 -44.87 8.64
N VAL A 536 -19.17 -44.40 7.56
CA VAL A 536 -20.64 -44.33 7.45
C VAL A 536 -21.24 -45.73 7.49
N LYS A 537 -20.70 -46.69 6.73
CA LYS A 537 -21.15 -48.09 6.76
C LYS A 537 -21.08 -48.70 8.16
N ASP A 538 -19.94 -48.54 8.84
CA ASP A 538 -19.74 -49.06 10.20
C ASP A 538 -20.71 -48.43 11.22
N ILE A 539 -21.09 -47.16 11.06
CA ILE A 539 -22.10 -46.53 11.92
C ILE A 539 -23.50 -47.11 11.68
N PHE A 540 -23.87 -47.39 10.43
CA PHE A 540 -25.18 -47.97 10.10
C PHE A 540 -25.30 -49.44 10.50
N GLU A 541 -24.20 -50.19 10.47
CA GLU A 541 -24.15 -51.60 10.85
C GLU A 541 -24.07 -51.82 12.37
N ASP A 542 -23.75 -50.78 13.16
CA ASP A 542 -23.68 -50.85 14.62
C ASP A 542 -25.04 -50.49 15.25
N GLU A 543 -25.78 -51.49 15.75
CA GLU A 543 -27.11 -51.31 16.39
C GLU A 543 -27.09 -50.37 17.63
N SER A 544 -25.90 -50.08 18.17
CA SER A 544 -25.64 -49.08 19.20
C SER A 544 -25.01 -47.81 18.60
N GLY A 545 -25.74 -47.09 17.75
CA GLY A 545 -25.29 -45.83 17.17
C GLY A 545 -24.80 -44.80 18.21
N ILE A 546 -24.11 -43.75 17.75
CA ILE A 546 -23.59 -42.68 18.62
C ILE A 546 -24.77 -41.98 19.30
N ASP A 547 -24.98 -42.27 20.59
CA ASP A 547 -26.01 -41.63 21.41
C ASP A 547 -25.51 -40.27 21.90
N VAL A 548 -25.90 -39.21 21.18
CA VAL A 548 -25.53 -37.81 21.51
C VAL A 548 -26.24 -37.26 22.76
N HIS A 549 -27.06 -38.07 23.45
CA HIS A 549 -27.83 -37.67 24.62
C HIS A 549 -27.49 -38.42 25.92
N LYS A 550 -26.45 -39.27 25.93
CA LYS A 550 -25.94 -39.84 27.18
C LYS A 550 -24.98 -38.86 27.87
N THR A 551 -25.54 -38.08 28.79
CA THR A 551 -24.82 -37.25 29.79
C THR A 551 -23.89 -38.05 30.67
#